data_AF-A0A9E2BK62-F1
#
_entry.id   AF-A0A9E2BK62-F1
#
_cell.length_a   1.000
_cell.length_b   1.000
_cell.length_c   1.000
_cell.angle_alpha   90.00
_cell.angle_beta   90.00
_cell.angle_gamma   90.00
#
_symmetry.space_group_name_H-M   'P 1'
#
loop_
_entity.id
_entity.type
_entity.pdbx_description
1 polymer ?
#
loop_
_entity_poly.entity_id
_entity_poly.type
_entity_poly.pdbx_seq_one_letter_code
_entity_poly.pdbx_strand_id
1 'polypeptide(L)' 'MGVYNRSMKTYNARRAREKFKEVLDEVDEGSEVLILRNSKIYQVVRYDGKNDKQS' A
#
# COMPACT_ATOMS: atom_id res chain seq x y z
N MET A 1 20.31 8.79 -12.69
CA MET A 1 18.91 8.87 -12.21
C MET A 1 18.41 7.43 -12.14
N GLY A 2 18.51 6.82 -10.97
CA GLY A 2 18.29 5.37 -10.79
C GLY A 2 16.84 5.00 -11.09
N VAL A 3 16.66 3.91 -11.83
CA VAL A 3 15.36 3.35 -12.20
C VAL A 3 14.58 3.03 -10.93
N TYR A 4 13.48 3.76 -10.68
CA TYR A 4 12.51 3.41 -9.65
C TYR A 4 11.76 2.15 -10.09
N ASN A 5 12.39 0.99 -9.91
CA ASN A 5 11.76 -0.30 -10.12
C ASN A 5 10.92 -0.65 -8.88
N ARG A 6 9.94 0.20 -8.53
CA ARG A 6 8.98 -0.07 -7.46
C ARG A 6 7.80 -0.80 -8.09
N SER A 7 7.80 -2.13 -8.01
CA SER A 7 6.68 -2.96 -8.44
C SER A 7 5.45 -2.62 -7.60
N MET A 8 4.55 -1.78 -8.14
CA MET A 8 3.25 -1.51 -7.53
C MET A 8 2.39 -2.79 -7.57
N LYS A 9 2.00 -3.30 -6.41
CA LYS A 9 1.13 -4.48 -6.34
C LYS A 9 -0.31 -4.05 -6.12
N THR A 10 -1.20 -4.50 -7.00
CA THR A 10 -2.63 -4.23 -6.90
C THR A 10 -3.37 -5.45 -6.38
N TYR A 11 -4.13 -5.29 -5.30
CA TYR A 11 -4.99 -6.31 -4.73
C TYR A 11 -6.46 -5.92 -4.89
N ASN A 12 -7.30 -6.87 -5.25
CA ASN A 12 -8.74 -6.72 -5.06
C ASN A 12 -9.05 -6.64 -3.56
N ALA A 13 -9.99 -5.79 -3.17
CA ALA A 13 -10.33 -5.54 -1.76
C ALA A 13 -10.69 -6.81 -0.98
N ARG A 14 -11.37 -7.78 -1.63
CA ARG A 14 -11.67 -9.09 -1.02
C ARG A 14 -10.38 -9.86 -0.71
N ARG A 15 -9.47 -9.95 -1.68
CA ARG A 15 -8.17 -10.61 -1.54
C ARG A 15 -7.26 -9.90 -0.55
N ALA A 16 -7.26 -8.57 -0.56
CA ALA A 16 -6.52 -7.75 0.42
C ALA A 16 -7.02 -7.99 1.84
N ARG A 17 -8.33 -8.24 2.03
CA ARG A 17 -8.90 -8.58 3.33
C ARG A 17 -8.49 -9.98 3.79
N GLU A 18 -8.50 -10.96 2.90
CA GLU A 18 -8.09 -12.34 3.21
C GLU A 18 -6.58 -12.44 3.49
N LYS A 19 -5.78 -11.66 2.75
CA LYS A 19 -4.32 -11.62 2.84
C LYS A 19 -3.82 -10.35 3.52
N PHE A 20 -4.56 -9.87 4.51
CA PHE A 20 -4.28 -8.56 5.13
C PHE A 20 -2.87 -8.47 5.72
N LYS A 21 -2.40 -9.57 6.33
CA LYS A 21 -1.04 -9.64 6.87
C LYS A 21 0.03 -9.53 5.79
N GLU A 22 -0.12 -10.23 4.65
CA GLU A 22 0.81 -10.14 3.52
C GLU A 22 0.85 -8.71 2.96
N VAL A 23 -0.32 -8.07 2.83
CA VAL A 23 -0.42 -6.68 2.35
C VAL A 23 0.32 -5.71 3.26
N LEU A 24 0.23 -5.90 4.59
CA LEU A 24 0.97 -5.07 5.54
C LEU A 24 2.48 -5.30 5.48
N ASP A 25 2.91 -6.56 5.35
CA ASP A 25 4.33 -6.93 5.22
C ASP A 25 4.95 -6.23 3.99
N GLU A 26 4.24 -6.28 2.84
CA GLU A 26 4.71 -5.62 1.62
C GLU A 26 4.80 -4.10 1.76
N VAL A 27 3.86 -3.48 2.47
CA VAL A 27 3.89 -2.04 2.77
C VAL A 27 5.05 -1.70 3.73
N ASP A 28 5.35 -2.58 4.70
CA ASP A 28 6.48 -2.40 5.62
C ASP A 28 7.82 -2.52 4.89
N GLU A 29 7.95 -3.47 3.96
CA GLU A 29 9.11 -3.62 3.04
C GLU A 29 9.29 -2.42 2.10
N GLY A 30 8.40 -1.42 2.15
CA GLY A 30 8.49 -0.20 1.38
C GLY A 30 7.93 -0.34 -0.04
N SER A 31 7.14 -1.39 -0.29
CA SER A 31 6.38 -1.56 -1.52
C SER A 31 5.06 -0.80 -1.46
N GLU A 32 4.66 -0.22 -2.59
CA GLU A 32 3.38 0.48 -2.68
C GLU A 32 2.28 -0.50 -3.05
N VAL A 33 1.24 -0.56 -2.22
CA VAL A 33 0.11 -1.45 -2.42
C VAL A 33 -1.14 -0.67 -2.79
N LEU A 34 -1.78 -1.07 -3.88
CA LEU A 34 -3.05 -0.52 -4.35
C LEU A 34 -4.17 -1.51 -4.05
N ILE A 35 -5.23 -1.05 -3.40
CA ILE A 35 -6.44 -1.85 -3.14
C ILE A 35 -7.54 -1.38 -4.08
N LEU A 36 -7.92 -2.23 -5.02
CA LEU A 36 -9.06 -2.03 -5.91
C LEU A 36 -10.34 -2.49 -5.21
N ARG A 37 -11.27 -1.57 -4.96
CA ARG A 37 -12.61 -1.88 -4.44
C ARG A 37 -13.66 -1.34 -5.40
N ASN A 38 -14.41 -2.25 -6.02
CA ASN A 38 -15.36 -1.93 -7.09
C ASN A 38 -14.62 -1.20 -8.25
N SER A 39 -14.80 0.12 -8.38
CA SER A 39 -14.14 0.96 -9.39
C SER A 39 -13.22 2.01 -8.79
N LYS A 40 -12.94 1.94 -7.48
CA LYS A 40 -12.08 2.88 -6.76
C LYS A 40 -10.76 2.21 -6.39
N ILE A 41 -9.66 2.94 -6.56
CA ILE A 41 -8.32 2.50 -6.18
C ILE A 41 -7.93 3.27 -4.92
N TYR A 42 -7.50 2.53 -3.90
CA TYR A 42 -7.00 3.06 -2.65
C TYR A 42 -5.51 2.76 -2.55
N GLN A 43 -4.67 3.77 -2.39
CA GLN A 43 -3.23 3.57 -2.19
C GLN A 43 -2.95 3.45 -0.71
N VAL A 44 -2.29 2.36 -0.31
CA VAL A 44 -1.82 2.13 1.04
C VAL A 44 -0.36 2.54 1.10
N VAL A 45 -0.07 3.55 1.90
CA VAL A 45 1.29 4.03 2.15
C VAL A 45 1.62 3.81 3.62
N ARG A 46 2.86 3.39 3.91
CA ARG A 46 3.37 3.28 5.27
C ARG A 46 3.37 4.68 5.89
N TYR A 47 2.56 4.89 6.92
CA TYR A 47 2.59 6.09 7.72
C TYR A 47 3.63 5.90 8.83
N ASP A 48 4.86 6.31 8.57
CA ASP A 48 5.85 6.49 9.65
C ASP A 48 5.34 7.67 10.47
N GLY A 49 4.99 7.45 11.75
CA GLY A 49 4.38 8.44 12.65
C GLY A 49 5.24 9.68 12.96
N LYS A 50 6.14 10.08 12.07
CA LYS A 50 6.95 11.31 12.10
C LYS A 50 6.30 12.50 11.38
N ASN A 51 4.99 12.46 11.14
CA ASN A 51 4.19 13.64 10.77
C ASN A 51 3.20 13.99 11.90
N ASP A 52 3.75 14.36 13.05
CA ASP A 52 3.01 15.19 13.99
C ASP A 52 2.86 16.58 13.34
N LYS A 53 1.68 16.86 12.77
CA LYS A 53 1.04 18.18 12.76
C LYS A 53 -0.33 18.13 12.08
N GLN A 54 -1.32 18.07 12.95
CA GLN A 54 -2.53 18.89 12.85
C GLN A 54 -2.13 20.30 12.38
N SER A 55 -2.50 20.69 11.16
CA SER A 55 -2.44 22.08 10.68
C SER A 55 -3.60 22.36 9.73
#